data_AF-A0A4Z2EP34-F1
#
_entry.id   AF-A0A4Z2EP34-F1
#
_cell.length_a   1.000
_cell.length_b   1.000
_cell.length_c   1.000
_cell.angle_alpha   90.00
_cell.angle_beta   90.00
_cell.angle_gamma   90.00
#
_symmetry.space_group_name_H-M   'P 1'
#
loop_
_entity.id
_entity.type
_entity.pdbx_description
1 polymer ?
#
loop_
_entity_poly.entity_id
_entity_poly.type
_entity_poly.pdbx_seq_one_letter_code
_entity_poly.pdbx_strand_id
1 'polypeptide(L)'
;MLSWSDARDYCRAHHTDLSFIENDRDNDEVYTVTQGHQVWIGLHRVRWTWSDKSLSPFRIWAPKSPNYFEAREHCVGITHLQEWDDFDCTDKMDFICHGVPTLKTMIRMKMKTSADITDPATNAQILQQLSAALTRQGLTDFKLKWKTPPRKQKERPEF
;
A
#
# COMPACT_ATOMS: atom_id res chain seq x y z
N MET A 1 -31.62 7.54 18.99
CA MET A 1 -30.98 6.31 18.51
C MET A 1 -29.67 6.70 17.83
N LEU A 2 -28.59 5.97 18.09
CA LEU A 2 -27.23 6.24 17.58
C LEU A 2 -26.75 5.09 16.70
N SER A 3 -25.89 5.36 15.71
CA SER A 3 -25.15 4.30 15.02
C SER A 3 -24.25 3.55 16.01
N TRP A 4 -23.77 2.35 15.68
CA TRP A 4 -22.88 1.62 16.59
C TRP A 4 -21.61 2.44 16.92
N SER A 5 -21.04 3.13 15.92
CA SER A 5 -19.86 3.99 16.12
C SER A 5 -20.18 5.16 17.05
N ASP A 6 -21.30 5.85 16.82
CA ASP A 6 -21.69 6.99 17.65
C ASP A 6 -22.03 6.57 19.09
N ALA A 7 -22.66 5.39 19.26
CA ALA A 7 -22.95 4.83 20.57
C ALA A 7 -21.67 4.47 21.35
N ARG A 8 -20.67 3.90 20.66
CA ARG A 8 -19.36 3.63 21.24
C ARG A 8 -18.66 4.91 21.67
N ASP A 9 -18.65 5.91 20.80
CA ASP A 9 -17.97 7.18 21.07
C ASP A 9 -18.64 7.92 22.24
N TYR A 10 -19.98 7.87 22.32
CA TYR A 10 -20.74 8.35 23.49
C TYR A 10 -20.35 7.60 24.77
N CYS A 11 -20.32 6.27 24.74
CA CYS A 11 -19.92 5.46 25.90
C CYS A 11 -18.49 5.75 26.35
N ARG A 12 -17.54 5.99 25.45
CA ARG A 12 -16.15 6.35 25.81
C ARG A 12 -16.00 7.77 26.34
N ALA A 13 -16.92 8.67 25.98
CA ALA A 13 -16.93 10.04 26.49
C ALA A 13 -17.50 10.14 27.92
N HIS A 14 -18.42 9.25 28.29
CA HIS A 14 -19.13 9.30 29.58
C HIS A 14 -18.85 8.12 30.52
N HIS A 15 -18.30 7.03 29.99
CA HIS A 15 -18.03 5.75 30.65
C HIS A 15 -16.77 5.10 30.04
N THR A 16 -16.59 3.78 30.18
CA THR A 16 -15.42 3.06 29.62
C THR A 16 -15.58 2.75 28.13
N ASP A 17 -16.61 1.97 27.77
CA ASP A 17 -16.90 1.57 26.39
C ASP A 17 -18.34 0.97 26.34
N LEU A 18 -18.79 0.52 25.17
CA LEU A 18 -19.98 -0.33 25.07
C LEU A 18 -19.81 -1.64 25.86
N SER A 19 -20.92 -2.27 26.25
CA SER A 19 -20.91 -3.46 27.12
C SER A 19 -20.12 -4.63 26.56
N PHE A 20 -19.24 -5.20 27.38
CA PHE A 20 -18.60 -6.49 27.14
C PHE A 20 -19.45 -7.58 27.79
N ILE A 21 -19.68 -8.68 27.07
CA ILE A 21 -20.44 -9.85 27.55
C ILE A 21 -19.48 -11.03 27.50
N GLU A 22 -19.11 -11.58 28.66
CA GLU A 22 -18.15 -12.68 28.77
C GLU A 22 -18.85 -14.05 28.84
N ASN A 23 -20.04 -14.08 29.42
CA ASN A 23 -20.74 -15.31 29.79
C ASN A 23 -22.27 -15.14 29.78
N ASP A 24 -23.00 -16.25 30.00
CA ASP A 24 -24.46 -16.28 29.97
C ASP A 24 -25.11 -15.36 31.02
N ARG A 25 -24.48 -15.20 32.19
CA ARG A 25 -24.99 -14.31 33.23
C ARG A 25 -24.96 -12.85 32.79
N ASP A 26 -23.85 -12.41 32.18
CA ASP A 26 -23.76 -11.05 31.64
C ASP A 26 -24.84 -10.80 30.58
N ASN A 27 -25.13 -11.83 29.76
CA ASN A 27 -26.15 -11.77 28.74
C ASN A 27 -27.57 -11.67 29.33
N ASP A 28 -27.86 -12.42 30.40
CA ASP A 28 -29.14 -12.35 31.14
C ASP A 28 -29.33 -11.00 31.83
N GLU A 29 -28.25 -10.42 32.39
CA GLU A 29 -28.26 -9.08 32.98
C GLU A 29 -28.58 -8.01 31.91
N VAL A 30 -27.98 -8.10 30.72
CA VAL A 30 -28.32 -7.22 29.58
C VAL A 30 -29.77 -7.38 29.17
N TYR A 31 -30.29 -8.61 29.08
CA TYR A 31 -31.71 -8.84 28.75
C TYR A 31 -32.64 -8.22 29.79
N THR A 32 -32.31 -8.38 31.07
CA THR A 32 -33.08 -7.83 32.19
C THR A 32 -33.14 -6.30 32.15
N VAL A 33 -32.03 -5.63 31.83
CA VAL A 33 -32.01 -4.15 31.75
C VAL A 33 -32.73 -3.65 30.49
N THR A 34 -32.57 -4.35 29.38
CA THR A 34 -33.10 -3.93 28.07
C THR A 34 -34.56 -4.32 27.85
N GLN A 35 -35.10 -5.23 28.65
CA GLN A 35 -36.47 -5.75 28.51
C GLN A 35 -36.77 -6.26 27.09
N GLY A 36 -35.75 -6.86 26.45
CA GLY A 36 -35.85 -7.41 25.10
C GLY A 36 -35.76 -6.38 23.96
N HIS A 37 -35.51 -5.10 24.25
CA HIS A 37 -35.22 -4.10 23.21
C HIS A 37 -33.86 -4.37 22.54
N GLN A 38 -33.79 -4.14 21.22
CA GLN A 38 -32.54 -4.22 20.47
C GLN A 38 -31.59 -3.10 20.89
N VAL A 39 -30.39 -3.46 21.33
CA VAL A 39 -29.34 -2.53 21.75
C VAL A 39 -27.99 -2.89 21.14
N TRP A 40 -27.09 -1.91 21.06
CA TRP A 40 -25.70 -2.16 20.71
C TRP A 40 -24.90 -2.68 21.91
N ILE A 41 -24.02 -3.65 21.66
CA ILE A 41 -23.01 -4.13 22.61
C ILE A 41 -21.61 -3.87 22.05
N GLY A 42 -20.59 -4.01 22.89
CA GLY A 42 -19.20 -3.69 22.55
C GLY A 42 -18.54 -4.65 21.56
N LEU A 43 -19.12 -5.84 21.37
CA LEU A 43 -18.63 -6.77 20.36
C LEU A 43 -18.93 -6.22 18.96
N HIS A 44 -17.87 -5.95 18.20
CA HIS A 44 -17.98 -5.55 16.81
C HIS A 44 -16.89 -6.20 15.97
N ARG A 45 -17.15 -6.30 14.67
CA ARG A 45 -16.22 -6.86 13.70
C ARG A 45 -15.74 -5.76 12.77
N VAL A 46 -14.54 -5.22 12.97
CA VAL A 46 -13.78 -4.56 11.87
C VAL A 46 -12.28 -4.57 12.14
N ARG A 47 -11.49 -5.32 11.35
CA ARG A 47 -10.05 -5.02 11.18
C ARG A 47 -9.52 -5.41 9.80
N TRP A 48 -9.87 -4.63 8.80
CA TRP A 48 -9.23 -4.67 7.48
C TRP A 48 -7.75 -4.34 7.59
N THR A 49 -6.89 -5.26 7.14
CA THR A 49 -5.44 -5.16 7.25
C THR A 49 -4.81 -5.25 5.87
N TRP A 50 -3.84 -4.39 5.57
CA TRP A 50 -3.07 -4.49 4.34
C TRP A 50 -2.26 -5.79 4.30
N SER A 51 -2.07 -6.34 3.10
CA SER A 51 -1.31 -7.58 2.89
C SER A 51 0.13 -7.46 3.40
N ASP A 52 0.73 -6.27 3.29
CA ASP A 52 2.07 -5.93 3.78
C ASP A 52 2.13 -5.51 5.26
N LYS A 53 1.00 -5.54 5.97
CA LYS A 53 0.84 -5.11 7.38
C LYS A 53 1.05 -3.62 7.64
N SER A 54 1.07 -2.78 6.61
CA SER A 54 1.10 -1.33 6.79
C SER A 54 -0.11 -0.82 7.58
N LEU A 55 0.07 0.31 8.28
CA LEU A 55 -0.91 0.86 9.23
C LEU A 55 -1.65 2.08 8.66
N SER A 56 -2.00 2.06 7.38
CA SER A 56 -2.77 3.17 6.80
C SER A 56 -4.24 3.13 7.28
N PRO A 57 -4.77 4.22 7.87
CA PRO A 57 -6.16 4.33 8.28
C PRO A 57 -7.09 4.75 7.12
N PHE A 58 -6.54 5.14 5.97
CA PHE A 58 -7.32 5.62 4.84
C PHE A 58 -8.27 4.54 4.32
N ARG A 59 -9.55 4.87 4.17
CA ARG A 59 -10.60 4.00 3.61
C ARG A 59 -11.52 4.86 2.75
N ILE A 60 -11.94 4.36 1.59
CA ILE A 60 -12.90 5.02 0.70
C ILE A 60 -13.96 4.02 0.24
N TRP A 61 -14.69 3.45 1.20
CA TRP A 61 -15.71 2.45 0.91
C TRP A 61 -16.82 3.00 0.02
N ALA A 62 -17.29 2.17 -0.90
CA ALA A 62 -18.50 2.43 -1.66
C ALA A 62 -19.71 2.53 -0.71
N PRO A 63 -20.78 3.24 -1.10
CA PRO A 63 -22.00 3.31 -0.30
C PRO A 63 -22.51 1.91 0.05
N LYS A 64 -22.77 1.68 1.34
CA LYS A 64 -23.21 0.39 1.93
C LYS A 64 -22.12 -0.69 2.06
N SER A 65 -20.87 -0.38 1.72
CA SER A 65 -19.72 -1.29 1.90
C SER A 65 -18.87 -0.90 3.12
N PRO A 66 -18.10 -1.83 3.71
CA PRO A 66 -18.14 -3.26 3.44
C PRO A 66 -19.47 -3.86 3.93
N ASN A 67 -20.06 -4.76 3.15
CA ASN A 67 -21.39 -5.29 3.41
C ASN A 67 -21.38 -6.75 3.90
N TYR A 68 -20.24 -7.44 3.76
CA TYR A 68 -20.03 -8.83 4.15
C TYR A 68 -21.11 -9.76 3.58
N PHE A 69 -21.37 -9.68 2.26
CA PHE A 69 -22.46 -10.44 1.64
C PHE A 69 -22.34 -11.93 1.95
N GLU A 70 -23.41 -12.51 2.49
CA GLU A 70 -23.49 -13.91 2.95
C GLU A 70 -22.35 -14.35 3.88
N ALA A 71 -21.70 -13.40 4.57
CA ALA A 71 -20.50 -13.62 5.36
C ALA A 71 -19.32 -14.25 4.58
N ARG A 72 -19.22 -14.02 3.25
CA ARG A 72 -18.15 -14.54 2.38
C ARG A 72 -17.18 -13.49 1.85
N GLU A 73 -17.57 -12.23 1.85
CA GLU A 73 -16.76 -11.16 1.29
C GLU A 73 -15.69 -10.69 2.28
N HIS A 74 -14.46 -11.19 2.13
CA HIS A 74 -13.35 -10.94 3.07
C HIS A 74 -12.10 -10.35 2.40
N CYS A 75 -12.19 -9.98 1.13
CA CYS A 75 -11.12 -9.36 0.35
C CYS A 75 -11.59 -8.01 -0.19
N VAL A 76 -10.66 -7.10 -0.51
CA VAL A 76 -10.99 -5.73 -0.94
C VAL A 76 -10.52 -5.50 -2.36
N GLY A 77 -11.39 -4.93 -3.18
CA GLY A 77 -11.09 -4.47 -4.54
C GLY A 77 -11.50 -3.01 -4.74
N ILE A 78 -11.04 -2.39 -5.84
CA ILE A 78 -11.49 -1.06 -6.23
C ILE A 78 -12.58 -1.19 -7.30
N THR A 79 -13.66 -0.43 -7.15
CA THR A 79 -14.75 -0.41 -8.13
C THR A 79 -14.41 0.52 -9.30
N HIS A 80 -15.24 0.49 -10.35
CA HIS A 80 -15.13 1.42 -11.48
C HIS A 80 -15.37 2.89 -11.08
N LEU A 81 -15.92 3.15 -9.89
CA LEU A 81 -16.11 4.48 -9.32
C LEU A 81 -14.94 4.93 -8.43
N GLN A 82 -13.85 4.15 -8.37
CA GLN A 82 -12.64 4.41 -7.58
C GLN A 82 -12.82 4.28 -6.06
N GLU A 83 -13.93 3.71 -5.63
CA GLU A 83 -14.24 3.39 -4.23
C GLU A 83 -13.87 1.93 -3.94
N TRP A 84 -13.84 1.55 -2.67
CA TRP A 84 -13.53 0.19 -2.22
C TRP A 84 -14.79 -0.60 -2.00
N ASP A 85 -14.75 -1.88 -2.34
CA ASP A 85 -15.81 -2.84 -2.00
C ASP A 85 -15.19 -4.11 -1.46
N ASP A 86 -15.96 -4.85 -0.66
CA ASP A 86 -15.60 -6.19 -0.24
C ASP A 86 -16.11 -7.25 -1.22
N PHE A 87 -15.28 -8.23 -1.51
CA PHE A 87 -15.55 -9.29 -2.48
C PHE A 87 -15.20 -10.66 -1.90
N ASP A 88 -15.75 -11.71 -2.50
CA ASP A 88 -15.35 -13.07 -2.20
C ASP A 88 -13.88 -13.24 -2.62
N CYS A 89 -13.04 -13.70 -1.70
CA CYS A 89 -11.62 -13.88 -1.96
C CYS A 89 -11.32 -14.89 -3.07
N THR A 90 -12.29 -15.70 -3.49
CA THR A 90 -12.16 -16.68 -4.58
C THR A 90 -12.40 -16.09 -5.96
N ASP A 91 -12.95 -14.87 -6.04
CA ASP A 91 -13.21 -14.15 -7.28
C ASP A 91 -11.93 -13.96 -8.11
N LYS A 92 -12.08 -14.02 -9.44
CA LYS A 92 -10.97 -13.82 -10.39
C LYS A 92 -10.99 -12.39 -10.89
N MET A 93 -10.00 -11.60 -10.49
CA MET A 93 -9.86 -10.19 -10.83
C MET A 93 -8.44 -9.87 -11.32
N ASP A 94 -8.32 -8.82 -12.12
CA ASP A 94 -7.02 -8.21 -12.41
C ASP A 94 -6.43 -7.59 -11.15
N PHE A 95 -5.10 -7.45 -11.10
CA PHE A 95 -4.38 -6.99 -9.91
C PHE A 95 -3.20 -6.06 -10.24
N ILE A 96 -2.80 -5.28 -9.24
CA ILE A 96 -1.66 -4.35 -9.31
C ILE A 96 -0.70 -4.66 -8.16
N CYS A 97 0.60 -4.70 -8.44
CA CYS A 97 1.63 -4.85 -7.42
C CYS A 97 2.16 -3.48 -6.99
N HIS A 98 2.35 -3.27 -5.69
CA HIS A 98 3.18 -2.17 -5.20
C HIS A 98 4.65 -2.59 -5.18
N GLY A 99 5.55 -1.67 -5.51
CA GLY A 99 6.99 -1.91 -5.52
C GLY A 99 7.76 -0.76 -4.89
N VAL A 100 8.99 -1.03 -4.44
CA VAL A 100 9.88 0.02 -3.95
C VAL A 100 10.32 0.88 -5.15
N PRO A 101 10.24 2.22 -5.08
CA PRO A 101 10.77 3.07 -6.13
C PRO A 101 12.24 2.74 -6.37
N THR A 102 12.57 2.30 -7.58
CA THR A 102 13.98 2.18 -7.97
C THR A 102 14.55 3.59 -8.12
N LEU A 103 15.43 4.00 -7.20
CA LEU A 103 16.15 5.26 -7.32
C LEU A 103 17.11 5.17 -8.52
N LYS A 104 16.73 5.80 -9.62
CA LYS A 104 17.57 5.90 -10.82
C LYS A 104 18.44 7.15 -10.73
N THR A 105 19.64 7.01 -10.17
CA THR A 105 20.62 8.10 -10.14
C THR A 105 21.40 8.16 -11.46
N MET A 106 21.21 9.23 -12.23
CA MET A 106 21.99 9.48 -13.44
C MET A 106 23.27 10.24 -13.09
N ILE A 107 24.40 9.54 -13.06
CA ILE A 107 25.71 10.17 -12.87
C ILE A 107 26.22 10.61 -14.24
N ARG A 108 26.33 11.92 -14.46
CA ARG A 108 26.98 12.48 -15.66
C ARG A 108 28.45 12.70 -15.37
N MET A 109 29.31 11.89 -15.99
CA MET A 109 30.75 12.02 -15.88
C MET A 109 31.30 12.68 -17.14
N LYS A 110 32.10 13.74 -16.98
CA LYS A 110 32.96 14.25 -18.05
C LYS A 110 34.32 13.61 -17.88
N MET A 111 34.76 12.88 -18.90
CA MET A 111 36.04 12.17 -18.88
C MET A 111 36.90 12.66 -20.04
N LYS A 112 38.17 12.93 -19.78
CA LYS A 112 39.17 13.19 -20.82
C LYS A 112 40.00 11.92 -20.94
N THR A 113 39.90 11.23 -22.07
CA THR A 113 40.58 9.97 -22.32
C THR A 113 41.00 9.89 -23.79
N SER A 114 42.07 9.15 -24.05
CA SER A 114 42.48 8.76 -25.40
C SER A 114 41.75 7.50 -25.90
N ALA A 115 41.04 6.79 -25.02
CA ALA A 115 40.30 5.58 -25.36
C ALA A 115 38.96 5.90 -26.04
N ASP A 116 38.49 5.01 -26.92
CA ASP A 116 37.18 5.11 -27.55
C ASP A 116 36.07 4.67 -26.58
N ILE A 117 35.38 5.65 -25.98
CA ILE A 117 34.26 5.43 -25.07
C ILE A 117 32.97 4.96 -25.76
N THR A 118 32.98 4.82 -27.09
CA THR A 118 31.86 4.23 -27.83
C THR A 118 32.01 2.74 -28.03
N ASP A 119 33.22 2.21 -27.82
CA ASP A 119 33.51 0.78 -27.85
C ASP A 119 32.82 0.03 -26.68
N PRO A 120 32.02 -1.01 -26.95
CA PRO A 120 31.41 -1.85 -25.93
C PRO A 120 32.40 -2.42 -24.90
N ALA A 121 33.62 -2.77 -25.31
CA ALA A 121 34.61 -3.33 -24.39
C ALA A 121 35.11 -2.29 -23.38
N THR A 122 35.43 -1.08 -23.85
CA THR A 122 35.76 0.07 -22.99
C THR A 122 34.62 0.36 -21.99
N ASN A 123 33.37 0.37 -22.47
CA ASN A 123 32.21 0.63 -21.61
C ASN A 123 32.02 -0.44 -20.53
N ALA A 124 32.19 -1.73 -20.89
CA ALA A 124 32.11 -2.82 -19.93
C ALA A 124 33.18 -2.69 -18.83
N GLN A 125 34.41 -2.36 -19.20
CA GLN A 125 35.50 -2.19 -18.25
C GLN A 125 35.26 -1.01 -17.28
N ILE A 126 34.74 0.11 -17.79
CA ILE A 126 34.37 1.26 -16.95
C ILE A 126 33.27 0.89 -15.96
N LEU A 127 32.21 0.21 -16.43
CA LEU A 127 31.12 -0.24 -15.55
C LEU A 127 31.62 -1.22 -14.48
N GLN A 128 32.58 -2.10 -14.82
CA GLN A 128 33.18 -3.03 -13.86
C GLN A 128 33.99 -2.30 -12.79
N GLN A 129 34.82 -1.32 -13.17
CA GLN A 129 35.59 -0.52 -12.21
C GLN A 129 34.67 0.30 -11.29
N LEU A 130 33.63 0.91 -11.86
CA LEU A 130 32.65 1.66 -11.09
C LEU A 130 31.88 0.75 -10.13
N SER A 131 31.50 -0.44 -10.57
CA SER A 131 30.87 -1.46 -9.71
C SER A 131 31.76 -1.79 -8.52
N ALA A 132 33.04 -2.12 -8.76
CA ALA A 132 33.98 -2.44 -7.71
C ALA A 132 34.18 -1.28 -6.72
N ALA A 133 34.23 -0.04 -7.21
CA ALA A 133 34.34 1.15 -6.36
C ALA A 133 33.10 1.34 -5.47
N LEU A 134 31.90 1.17 -6.00
CA LEU A 134 30.65 1.28 -5.24
C LEU A 134 30.53 0.17 -4.19
N THR A 135 30.90 -1.06 -4.54
CA THR A 135 30.92 -2.18 -3.59
C THR A 135 31.90 -1.94 -2.44
N ARG A 136 33.07 -1.34 -2.70
CA ARG A 136 34.00 -0.93 -1.63
C ARG A 136 33.42 0.13 -0.69
N GLN A 137 32.43 0.89 -1.13
CA GLN A 137 31.70 1.87 -0.31
C GLN A 137 30.48 1.26 0.40
N GLY A 138 30.30 -0.07 0.33
CA GLY A 138 29.22 -0.78 1.03
C GLY A 138 27.88 -0.81 0.28
N LEU A 139 27.82 -0.34 -0.97
CA LEU A 139 26.64 -0.49 -1.81
C LEU A 139 26.63 -1.92 -2.38
N THR A 140 25.55 -2.67 -2.18
CA THR A 140 25.44 -4.07 -2.65
C THR A 140 24.23 -4.32 -3.54
N ASP A 141 23.20 -3.48 -3.47
CA ASP A 141 21.96 -3.59 -4.27
C ASP A 141 21.90 -2.48 -5.33
N PHE A 142 22.72 -2.60 -6.37
CA PHE A 142 22.72 -1.64 -7.47
C PHE A 142 22.96 -2.31 -8.83
N LYS A 143 22.45 -1.69 -9.89
CA LYS A 143 22.66 -2.12 -11.28
C LYS A 143 23.13 -0.95 -12.14
N LEU A 144 24.33 -1.06 -12.68
CA LEU A 144 24.90 -0.05 -13.58
C LEU A 144 24.52 -0.33 -15.04
N LYS A 145 24.27 0.74 -15.80
CA LYS A 145 24.05 0.69 -17.25
C LYS A 145 24.76 1.88 -17.91
N TRP A 146 25.48 1.62 -18.98
CA TRP A 146 26.04 2.68 -19.81
C TRP A 146 24.94 3.33 -20.65
N LYS A 147 24.96 4.66 -20.77
CA LYS A 147 24.02 5.40 -21.62
C LYS A 147 24.76 6.46 -22.42
N THR A 148 24.81 6.29 -23.73
CA THR A 148 25.39 7.28 -24.64
C THR A 148 24.39 8.43 -24.83
N PRO A 149 24.79 9.70 -24.64
CA PRO A 149 23.93 10.83 -24.98
C PRO A 149 23.54 10.80 -26.46
N PRO A 150 22.30 11.15 -26.83
CA PRO A 150 21.95 11.31 -28.24
C PRO A 150 22.88 12.35 -28.87
N ARG A 151 23.45 12.04 -30.05
CA ARG A 151 24.23 13.00 -30.83
C ARG A 151 23.33 14.19 -31.13
N LYS A 152 23.70 15.39 -30.68
CA LYS A 152 23.08 16.62 -31.20
C LYS A 152 23.35 16.64 -32.70
N GLN A 153 22.33 16.46 -33.53
CA GLN A 153 22.42 16.81 -34.95
C GLN A 153 22.79 18.29 -35.00
N LYS A 154 23.95 18.60 -35.59
CA LYS A 154 24.27 19.98 -35.94
C LYS A 154 23.27 20.36 -37.02
N GLU A 155 22.34 21.25 -36.70
CA GLU A 155 21.53 21.92 -37.70
C GLU A 155 22.48 22.54 -38.73
N ARG A 156 22.29 22.17 -39.99
CA ARG A 156 23.02 22.73 -41.12
C ARG A 156 22.47 24.14 -41.31
N PRO A 157 23.30 25.20 -41.31
CA PRO A 157 22.80 26.52 -41.66
C PRO A 157 22.28 26.46 -43.10
N GLU A 158 21.00 26.79 -43.29
CA GLU A 158 20.43 27.06 -44.60
C GLU A 158 21.13 28.31 -45.15
N PHE A 159 21.71 28.17 -46.34
CA PHE A 159 22.24 29.27 -47.14
C PHE A 159 21.12 29.82 -48.03
#